data_AF-A0A8D8S4I4-F1
#
_entry.id   AF-A0A8D8S4I4-F1
#
_cell.length_a   1.000
_cell.length_b   1.000
_cell.length_c   1.000
_cell.angle_alpha   90.00
_cell.angle_beta   90.00
_cell.angle_gamma   90.00
#
_symmetry.space_group_name_H-M   'P 1'
#
loop_
_entity.id
_entity.type
_entity.pdbx_description
1 polymer ?
#
loop_
_entity_poly.entity_id
_entity_poly.type
_entity_poly.pdbx_seq_one_letter_code
_entity_poly.pdbx_strand_id
1 'polypeptide(L)'
;MLFHILDNKNIKCIKEANTEQLIVLLRKCSLKFQRANSHLWFLSKCKSSKVFPKFIKIYTKSKSISAVKAIEAAKKKWMEEERKTWFVRREAIGEMKLLISTELMSKLNSIGYMYEEEKIVDLVREEAHRHYLRLTRKFERLVGNQRQADSNKKPKSLKWSNLLSLNVTGPIEKTKVNSFPVYDVKCDFYPRFKNLSHLYVTAEEEKILNLGLKHGFSSEIGKKDIFDLAADCEVALSTRHVSFKDQKKKCGAILRRIKDKKIRRSEFKTLKNLRSKIEDQNLIICKADKGNTVTIMNRSVYIEKINEYVRDNNLTITREKNILNKYIAQVKRCIKECPQLLANIYTHKNPQIPKLYGLPKIHKDGNPVRPVVSCTNAPNVVICKRLVAVLPELIKFQPKRSLKNNREFVEKIKNIVIPENAKLISFDVKNLFPSVPVQEVKDMIVNRLSHLSEPLQVEVKKTLDICLNQNFCSFTDQIFEIKSGLPIGSPISPLMADIFMDHIEENIFSSVDPLIASILHWYRYVDDIFAVVNGTWRQIDILLEKINLIHPNITFTLEKEQDGKLNFLDLGVRKVAGKLNFSIYRKSTFTDCIISKSSNHPVNIK
;
A
#
# COMPACT_ATOMS: atom_id res chain seq x y z
N MET A 1 25.49 -4.43 -13.12
CA MET A 1 25.39 -4.86 -14.53
C MET A 1 24.49 -6.07 -14.64
N LEU A 2 23.22 -5.88 -14.99
CA LEU A 2 22.39 -6.92 -15.62
C LEU A 2 21.87 -6.27 -16.89
N PHE A 3 22.55 -6.62 -17.99
CA PHE A 3 22.33 -6.11 -19.33
C PHE A 3 20.97 -6.51 -19.88
N HIS A 4 20.39 -5.62 -20.69
CA HIS A 4 19.43 -5.87 -21.77
C HIS A 4 19.31 -7.36 -22.17
N ILE A 5 18.21 -8.03 -21.80
CA ILE A 5 17.92 -9.39 -22.32
C ILE A 5 16.99 -9.36 -23.55
N LEU A 6 16.43 -8.19 -23.88
CA LEU A 6 15.63 -8.02 -25.08
C LEU A 6 16.49 -7.43 -26.20
N ASP A 7 16.88 -8.28 -27.14
CA ASP A 7 17.44 -7.84 -28.43
C ASP A 7 16.45 -6.87 -29.11
N ASN A 8 16.95 -5.73 -29.60
CA ASN A 8 16.18 -4.73 -30.33
C ASN A 8 15.37 -5.34 -31.48
N LYS A 9 15.87 -6.42 -32.09
CA LYS A 9 15.15 -7.18 -33.12
C LYS A 9 13.86 -7.82 -32.59
N ASN A 10 13.88 -8.40 -31.38
CA ASN A 10 12.70 -9.01 -30.76
C ASN A 10 11.67 -7.95 -30.35
N ILE A 11 12.11 -6.78 -29.88
CA ILE A 11 11.22 -5.66 -29.54
C ILE A 11 10.51 -5.15 -30.80
N LYS A 12 11.26 -4.98 -31.90
CA LYS A 12 10.70 -4.57 -33.20
C LYS A 12 9.66 -5.58 -33.70
N CYS A 13 9.97 -6.88 -33.67
CA CYS A 13 9.02 -7.92 -34.07
C CYS A 13 7.75 -7.95 -33.20
N ILE A 14 7.83 -7.69 -31.89
CA ILE A 14 6.65 -7.65 -31.01
C ILE A 14 5.75 -6.45 -31.36
N LYS A 15 6.33 -5.27 -31.62
CA LYS A 15 5.55 -4.08 -31.99
C LYS A 15 4.86 -4.22 -33.36
N GLU A 16 5.54 -4.85 -34.31
CA GLU A 16 5.03 -5.08 -35.67
C GLU A 16 4.03 -6.25 -35.75
N ALA A 17 3.95 -7.11 -34.73
CA ALA A 17 3.06 -8.27 -34.71
C ALA A 17 1.58 -7.87 -34.63
N ASN A 18 0.72 -8.62 -35.33
CA ASN A 18 -0.73 -8.46 -35.24
C ASN A 18 -1.29 -9.11 -33.95
N THR A 19 -2.55 -8.84 -33.63
CA THR A 19 -3.19 -9.28 -32.39
C THR A 19 -3.18 -10.80 -32.20
N GLU A 20 -3.43 -11.59 -33.25
CA GLU A 20 -3.41 -13.05 -33.18
C GLU A 20 -2.00 -13.60 -32.91
N GLN A 21 -0.99 -13.01 -33.55
CA GLN A 21 0.42 -13.35 -33.32
C GLN A 21 0.83 -13.06 -31.87
N LEU A 22 0.41 -11.92 -31.32
CA LEU A 22 0.67 -11.54 -29.93
C LEU A 22 0.01 -12.49 -28.93
N ILE A 23 -1.23 -12.95 -29.19
CA ILE A 23 -1.94 -13.94 -28.37
C ILE A 23 -1.17 -15.27 -28.34
N VAL A 24 -0.70 -15.74 -29.50
CA VAL A 24 0.11 -16.97 -29.61
C VAL A 24 1.45 -16.84 -28.87
N LEU A 25 2.11 -15.68 -28.99
CA LEU A 25 3.36 -15.39 -28.30
C LEU A 25 3.15 -15.33 -26.78
N LEU A 26 2.09 -14.67 -26.31
CA LEU A 26 1.75 -14.57 -24.89
C LEU A 26 1.51 -15.95 -24.27
N ARG A 27 0.81 -16.84 -24.98
CA ARG A 27 0.63 -18.24 -24.57
C ARG A 27 1.94 -18.99 -24.45
N LYS A 28 2.79 -18.93 -25.49
CA LYS A 28 4.11 -19.60 -25.50
C LYS A 28 5.02 -19.09 -24.38
N CYS A 29 5.06 -17.78 -24.15
CA CYS A 29 5.85 -17.17 -23.08
C CYS A 29 5.32 -17.55 -21.69
N SER A 30 3.99 -17.51 -21.49
CA SER A 30 3.36 -17.90 -20.22
C SER A 30 3.65 -19.37 -19.87
N LEU A 31 3.62 -20.27 -20.85
CA LEU A 31 3.98 -21.66 -20.64
C LEU A 31 5.47 -21.84 -20.30
N LYS A 32 6.37 -21.18 -21.05
CA LYS A 32 7.82 -21.24 -20.77
C LYS A 32 8.14 -20.70 -19.36
N PHE A 33 7.46 -19.64 -18.93
CA PHE A 33 7.59 -19.06 -17.59
C PHE A 33 7.21 -20.08 -16.50
N GLN A 34 6.05 -20.73 -16.64
CA GLN A 34 5.61 -21.74 -15.67
C GLN A 34 6.51 -22.99 -15.64
N ARG A 35 7.05 -23.40 -16.81
CA ARG A 35 8.05 -24.47 -16.88
C ARG A 35 9.34 -24.09 -16.16
N ALA A 36 9.84 -22.87 -16.33
CA ALA A 36 11.01 -22.37 -15.61
C ALA A 36 10.81 -22.38 -14.09
N ASN A 37 9.63 -21.95 -13.60
CA ASN A 37 9.28 -22.06 -12.18
C ASN A 37 9.27 -23.51 -11.68
N SER A 38 8.73 -24.44 -12.49
CA SER A 38 8.70 -25.86 -12.14
C SER A 38 10.11 -26.46 -12.08
N HIS A 39 11.03 -26.02 -12.96
CA HIS A 39 12.44 -26.43 -12.93
C HIS A 39 13.19 -25.86 -11.72
N LEU A 40 12.98 -24.58 -11.38
CA LEU A 40 13.53 -23.97 -10.17
C LEU A 40 13.07 -24.69 -8.90
N TRP A 41 11.78 -25.06 -8.85
CA TRP A 41 11.23 -25.88 -7.78
C TRP A 41 11.93 -27.25 -7.70
N PHE A 42 12.06 -27.96 -8.84
CA PHE A 42 12.70 -29.27 -8.90
C PHE A 42 14.15 -29.24 -8.42
N LEU A 43 14.96 -28.28 -8.90
CA LEU A 43 16.36 -28.12 -8.49
C LEU A 43 16.47 -27.77 -7.01
N SER A 44 15.57 -26.92 -6.50
CA SER A 44 15.54 -26.56 -5.07
C SER A 44 15.20 -27.75 -4.18
N LYS A 45 14.27 -28.62 -4.61
CA LYS A 45 13.93 -29.87 -3.91
C LYS A 45 15.05 -30.91 -3.96
N CYS A 46 15.76 -31.01 -5.09
CA CYS A 46 16.95 -31.86 -5.20
C CYS A 46 18.05 -31.40 -4.22
N LYS A 47 18.30 -30.08 -4.16
CA LYS A 47 19.26 -29.47 -3.23
C LYS A 47 18.91 -29.74 -1.77
N SER A 48 17.65 -29.49 -1.36
CA SER A 48 17.21 -29.70 0.03
C SER A 48 17.31 -31.17 0.47
N SER A 49 17.10 -32.08 -0.48
CA SER A 49 17.07 -33.53 -0.21
C SER A 49 18.42 -34.21 -0.45
N LYS A 50 19.47 -33.45 -0.77
CA LYS A 50 20.82 -33.93 -1.10
C LYS A 50 20.84 -35.01 -2.20
N VAL A 51 19.94 -34.87 -3.19
CA VAL A 51 19.86 -35.80 -4.33
C VAL A 51 20.27 -35.10 -5.61
N PHE A 52 21.04 -35.78 -6.45
CA PHE A 52 21.52 -35.23 -7.71
C PHE A 52 20.71 -35.78 -8.89
N PRO A 53 20.16 -34.92 -9.77
CA PRO A 53 19.50 -35.37 -10.98
C PRO A 53 20.44 -36.19 -11.88
N LYS A 54 19.93 -37.26 -12.49
CA LYS A 54 20.70 -38.18 -13.36
C LYS A 54 21.36 -37.53 -14.58
N PHE A 55 20.94 -36.31 -14.96
CA PHE A 55 21.56 -35.57 -16.07
C PHE A 55 22.88 -34.89 -15.67
N ILE A 56 23.22 -34.82 -14.37
CA ILE A 56 24.53 -34.34 -13.90
C ILE A 56 25.55 -35.46 -14.10
N LYS A 57 26.23 -35.45 -15.25
CA LYS A 57 27.22 -36.46 -15.63
C LYS A 57 28.63 -36.14 -15.12
N ILE A 58 28.79 -35.95 -13.81
CA ILE A 58 30.11 -35.75 -13.18
C ILE A 58 30.49 -37.05 -12.47
N TYR A 59 31.54 -37.70 -12.97
CA TYR A 59 32.02 -39.01 -12.49
C TYR A 59 33.55 -39.00 -12.40
N THR A 60 34.11 -39.91 -11.60
CA THR A 60 35.56 -40.14 -11.49
C THR A 60 35.78 -41.64 -11.60
N LYS A 61 36.97 -42.01 -12.11
CA LYS A 61 37.44 -43.40 -12.08
C LYS A 61 38.07 -43.76 -10.72
N SER A 62 38.50 -42.78 -9.92
CA SER A 62 39.16 -43.00 -8.62
C SER A 62 38.15 -43.23 -7.49
N LYS A 63 38.29 -44.32 -6.75
CA LYS A 63 37.44 -44.63 -5.58
C LYS A 63 37.91 -43.98 -4.27
N SER A 64 38.94 -43.12 -4.31
CA SER A 64 39.46 -42.45 -3.11
C SER A 64 38.41 -41.55 -2.46
N ILE A 65 38.42 -41.46 -1.13
CA ILE A 65 37.48 -40.64 -0.35
C ILE A 65 37.55 -39.16 -0.79
N SER A 66 38.76 -38.66 -1.07
CA SER A 66 38.98 -37.31 -1.58
C SER A 66 38.35 -37.08 -2.96
N ALA A 67 38.46 -38.06 -3.88
CA ALA A 67 37.82 -37.98 -5.19
C ALA A 67 36.28 -38.00 -5.10
N VAL A 68 35.71 -38.79 -4.18
CA VAL A 68 34.25 -38.82 -3.94
C VAL A 68 33.75 -37.49 -3.38
N LYS A 69 34.44 -36.91 -2.39
CA LYS A 69 34.12 -35.58 -1.83
C LYS A 69 34.23 -34.47 -2.89
N ALA A 70 35.26 -34.51 -3.73
CA ALA A 70 35.45 -33.55 -4.81
C ALA A 70 34.31 -33.60 -5.84
N ILE A 71 33.83 -34.80 -6.20
CA ILE A 71 32.66 -34.95 -7.08
C ILE A 71 31.40 -34.39 -6.44
N GLU A 72 31.16 -34.70 -5.17
CA GLU A 72 29.96 -34.21 -4.50
C GLU A 72 29.94 -32.68 -4.44
N ALA A 73 31.08 -32.05 -4.15
CA ALA A 73 31.25 -30.61 -4.22
C ALA A 73 31.02 -30.06 -5.64
N ALA A 74 31.58 -30.71 -6.67
CA ALA A 74 31.38 -30.33 -8.06
C ALA A 74 29.91 -30.43 -8.50
N LYS A 75 29.20 -31.49 -8.11
CA LYS A 75 27.76 -31.67 -8.38
C LYS A 75 26.90 -30.61 -7.67
N LYS A 76 27.26 -30.23 -6.44
CA LYS A 76 26.60 -29.13 -5.71
C LYS A 76 26.81 -27.79 -6.40
N LYS A 77 28.05 -27.48 -6.79
CA LYS A 77 28.39 -26.25 -7.52
C LYS A 77 27.67 -26.17 -8.86
N TRP A 78 27.66 -27.25 -9.63
CA TRP A 78 26.94 -27.32 -10.91
C TRP A 78 25.44 -27.08 -10.74
N MET A 79 24.80 -27.70 -9.74
CA MET A 79 23.36 -27.51 -9.48
C MET A 79 23.02 -26.06 -9.09
N GLU A 80 23.93 -25.40 -8.35
CA GLU A 80 23.77 -24.00 -7.97
C GLU A 80 23.86 -23.06 -9.19
N GLU A 81 24.82 -23.28 -10.09
CA GLU A 81 24.95 -22.53 -11.33
C GLU A 81 23.76 -22.78 -12.28
N GLU A 82 23.33 -24.03 -12.43
CA GLU A 82 22.14 -24.37 -13.23
C GLU A 82 20.89 -23.64 -12.70
N ARG A 83 20.72 -23.57 -11.38
CA ARG A 83 19.62 -22.83 -10.76
C ARG A 83 19.70 -21.33 -11.06
N LYS A 84 20.88 -20.73 -11.01
CA LYS A 84 21.07 -19.32 -11.40
C LYS A 84 20.71 -19.10 -12.88
N THR A 85 21.13 -19.99 -13.76
CA THR A 85 20.77 -19.94 -15.20
C THR A 85 19.26 -19.99 -15.40
N TRP A 86 18.55 -20.89 -14.72
CA TRP A 86 17.09 -20.96 -14.80
C TRP A 86 16.40 -19.72 -14.22
N PHE A 87 16.98 -19.11 -13.19
CA PHE A 87 16.48 -17.87 -12.61
C PHE A 87 16.60 -16.71 -13.60
N VAL A 88 17.79 -16.49 -14.18
CA VAL A 88 18.02 -15.46 -15.21
C VAL A 88 17.09 -15.68 -16.41
N ARG A 89 16.93 -16.93 -16.86
CA ARG A 89 16.01 -17.29 -17.94
C ARG A 89 14.55 -16.98 -17.60
N ARG A 90 14.13 -17.20 -16.35
CA ARG A 90 12.77 -16.87 -15.89
C ARG A 90 12.52 -15.36 -15.95
N GLU A 91 13.46 -14.56 -15.44
CA GLU A 91 13.35 -13.09 -15.47
C GLU A 91 13.24 -12.58 -16.90
N ALA A 92 14.12 -13.04 -17.80
CA ALA A 92 14.07 -12.71 -19.23
C ALA A 92 12.71 -13.01 -19.88
N ILE A 93 12.13 -14.18 -19.59
CA ILE A 93 10.79 -14.56 -20.10
C ILE A 93 9.71 -13.68 -19.46
N GLY A 94 9.85 -13.29 -18.20
CA GLY A 94 8.95 -12.39 -17.49
C GLY A 94 8.89 -11.01 -18.13
N GLU A 95 10.05 -10.44 -18.47
CA GLU A 95 10.17 -9.16 -19.20
C GLU A 95 9.53 -9.24 -20.60
N MET A 96 9.81 -10.31 -21.37
CA MET A 96 9.14 -10.56 -22.66
C MET A 96 7.62 -10.65 -22.51
N LYS A 97 7.13 -11.36 -21.49
CA LYS A 97 5.70 -11.51 -21.22
C LYS A 97 5.06 -10.14 -20.95
N LEU A 98 5.70 -9.30 -20.14
CA LEU A 98 5.20 -7.96 -19.82
C LEU A 98 5.14 -7.05 -21.06
N LEU A 99 6.15 -7.13 -21.93
CA LEU A 99 6.17 -6.35 -23.18
C LEU A 99 5.04 -6.78 -24.13
N ILE A 100 4.85 -8.10 -24.32
CA ILE A 100 3.76 -8.64 -25.15
C ILE A 100 2.39 -8.25 -24.57
N SER A 101 2.21 -8.33 -23.24
CA SER A 101 0.97 -7.92 -22.58
C SER A 101 0.68 -6.43 -22.79
N THR A 102 1.71 -5.58 -22.68
CA THR A 102 1.56 -4.13 -22.92
C THR A 102 1.15 -3.83 -24.37
N GLU A 103 1.78 -4.49 -25.35
CA GLU A 103 1.43 -4.33 -26.76
C GLU A 103 0.06 -4.91 -27.09
N LEU A 104 -0.35 -6.01 -26.44
CA LEU A 104 -1.69 -6.55 -26.61
C LEU A 104 -2.76 -5.62 -26.01
N MET A 105 -2.46 -4.96 -24.89
CA MET A 105 -3.32 -3.94 -24.27
C MET A 105 -3.43 -2.65 -25.09
N SER A 106 -2.44 -2.31 -25.94
CA SER A 106 -2.55 -1.17 -26.85
C SER A 106 -3.43 -1.46 -28.07
N LYS A 107 -3.50 -2.74 -28.49
CA LYS A 107 -4.27 -3.18 -29.67
C LYS A 107 -5.67 -3.70 -29.34
N LEU A 108 -5.91 -4.15 -28.11
CA LEU A 108 -7.22 -4.60 -27.63
C LEU A 108 -7.78 -3.61 -26.61
N ASN A 109 -9.10 -3.42 -26.60
CA ASN A 109 -9.75 -2.76 -25.46
C ASN A 109 -9.57 -3.60 -24.18
N SER A 110 -9.67 -2.97 -23.01
CA SER A 110 -9.37 -3.61 -21.72
C SER A 110 -10.14 -4.91 -21.48
N ILE A 111 -11.35 -5.02 -22.03
CA ILE A 111 -12.21 -6.21 -21.92
C ILE A 111 -11.73 -7.32 -22.86
N GLY A 112 -11.35 -6.99 -24.09
CA GLY A 112 -10.83 -7.94 -25.08
C GLY A 112 -9.50 -8.56 -24.63
N TYR A 113 -8.60 -7.78 -24.05
CA TYR A 113 -7.38 -8.29 -23.44
C TYR A 113 -7.67 -9.29 -22.32
N MET A 114 -8.57 -8.94 -21.39
CA MET A 114 -8.91 -9.81 -20.26
C MET A 114 -9.48 -11.16 -20.71
N TYR A 115 -10.31 -11.17 -21.76
CA TYR A 115 -10.90 -12.39 -22.30
C TYR A 115 -9.85 -13.33 -22.91
N GLU A 116 -8.92 -12.80 -23.70
CA GLU A 116 -7.86 -13.60 -24.30
C GLU A 116 -6.81 -14.05 -23.26
N GLU A 117 -6.52 -13.22 -22.26
CA GLU A 117 -5.64 -13.60 -21.15
C GLU A 117 -6.23 -14.76 -20.31
N GLU A 118 -7.54 -14.73 -20.00
CA GLU A 118 -8.21 -15.78 -19.24
C GLU A 118 -8.15 -17.14 -19.96
N LYS A 119 -8.43 -17.16 -21.28
CA LYS A 119 -8.28 -18.37 -22.11
C LYS A 119 -6.85 -18.92 -22.07
N ILE A 120 -5.86 -18.04 -22.20
CA ILE A 120 -4.45 -18.43 -22.16
C ILE A 120 -4.08 -19.02 -20.80
N VAL A 121 -4.55 -18.41 -19.70
CA VAL A 121 -4.27 -18.87 -18.34
C VAL A 121 -4.80 -20.28 -18.12
N ASP A 122 -6.03 -20.58 -18.55
CA ASP A 122 -6.61 -21.92 -18.38
C ASP A 122 -5.87 -22.97 -19.21
N LEU A 123 -5.56 -22.67 -20.48
CA LEU A 123 -4.76 -23.56 -21.34
C LEU A 123 -3.35 -23.82 -20.78
N VAL A 124 -2.68 -22.79 -20.28
CA VAL A 124 -1.34 -22.90 -19.70
C VAL A 124 -1.37 -23.66 -18.38
N ARG A 125 -2.43 -23.51 -17.57
CA ARG A 125 -2.56 -24.16 -16.26
C ARG A 125 -2.47 -25.68 -16.38
N GLU A 126 -3.23 -26.28 -17.28
CA GLU A 126 -3.24 -27.74 -17.46
C GLU A 126 -1.90 -28.28 -17.95
N GLU A 127 -1.27 -27.61 -18.92
CA GLU A 127 0.00 -28.05 -19.48
C GLU A 127 1.16 -27.85 -18.49
N ALA A 128 1.17 -26.72 -17.77
CA ALA A 128 2.13 -26.47 -16.70
C ALA A 128 1.97 -27.49 -15.56
N HIS A 129 0.73 -27.83 -15.19
CA HIS A 129 0.46 -28.84 -14.17
C HIS A 129 0.99 -30.22 -14.57
N ARG A 130 0.78 -30.64 -15.82
CA ARG A 130 1.36 -31.90 -16.35
C ARG A 130 2.90 -31.89 -16.29
N HIS A 131 3.54 -30.77 -16.64
CA HIS A 131 5.00 -30.64 -16.56
C HIS A 131 5.51 -30.71 -15.12
N TYR A 132 4.84 -30.02 -14.21
CA TYR A 132 5.14 -30.08 -12.77
C TYR A 132 5.05 -31.51 -12.24
N LEU A 133 3.95 -32.23 -12.52
CA LEU A 133 3.79 -33.63 -12.10
C LEU A 133 4.88 -34.55 -12.64
N ARG A 134 5.37 -34.33 -13.88
CA ARG A 134 6.51 -35.09 -14.42
C ARG A 134 7.79 -34.85 -13.60
N LEU A 135 8.05 -33.61 -13.22
CA LEU A 135 9.21 -33.27 -12.39
C LEU A 135 9.08 -33.81 -10.96
N THR A 136 7.87 -33.82 -10.41
CA THR A 136 7.57 -34.45 -9.13
C THR A 136 7.86 -35.94 -9.16
N ARG A 137 7.33 -36.68 -10.15
CA ARG A 137 7.61 -38.11 -10.33
C ARG A 137 9.10 -38.38 -10.54
N LYS A 138 9.80 -37.50 -11.27
CA LYS A 138 11.25 -37.60 -11.47
C LYS A 138 12.00 -37.43 -10.16
N PHE A 139 11.60 -36.48 -9.32
CA PHE A 139 12.15 -36.28 -7.99
C PHE A 139 11.88 -37.48 -7.07
N GLU A 140 10.65 -37.98 -7.03
CA GLU A 140 10.27 -39.18 -6.25
C GLU A 140 11.11 -40.40 -6.62
N ARG A 141 11.36 -40.64 -7.92
CA ARG A 141 12.27 -41.70 -8.38
C ARG A 141 13.71 -41.50 -7.95
N LEU A 142 14.19 -40.26 -7.90
CA LEU A 142 15.56 -39.96 -7.45
C LEU A 142 15.71 -40.29 -5.96
N VAL A 143 14.73 -39.92 -5.14
CA VAL A 143 14.68 -40.24 -3.70
C VAL A 143 14.49 -41.74 -3.46
N GLY A 144 13.61 -42.40 -4.24
CA GLY A 144 13.36 -43.84 -4.15
C GLY A 144 14.59 -44.69 -4.49
N ASN A 145 15.37 -44.31 -5.50
CA ASN A 145 16.63 -44.99 -5.85
C ASN A 145 17.71 -44.80 -4.77
N GLN A 146 17.66 -43.70 -4.00
CA GLN A 146 18.59 -43.49 -2.88
C GLN A 146 18.25 -44.42 -1.70
N ARG A 147 16.97 -44.69 -1.45
CA ARG A 147 16.52 -45.66 -0.42
C ARG A 147 16.87 -47.12 -0.76
N GLN A 148 16.96 -47.48 -2.04
CA GLN A 148 17.47 -48.80 -2.48
C GLN A 148 19.01 -48.89 -2.44
N ALA A 149 19.73 -47.77 -2.52
CA ALA A 149 21.19 -47.75 -2.33
C ALA A 149 21.58 -47.82 -0.84
N ASP A 150 20.72 -47.33 0.05
CA ASP A 150 20.92 -47.36 1.51
C ASP A 150 20.44 -48.67 2.18
N SER A 151 19.87 -49.63 1.45
CA SER A 151 19.27 -50.85 2.01
C SER A 151 20.25 -51.99 2.34
N ASN A 152 21.56 -51.73 2.48
CA ASN A 152 22.48 -52.65 3.18
C ASN A 152 22.50 -52.45 4.71
N LYS A 153 21.52 -51.71 5.26
CA LYS A 153 21.16 -51.77 6.69
C LYS A 153 19.65 -51.96 6.81
N LYS A 154 19.22 -53.19 7.14
CA LYS A 154 17.81 -53.50 7.51
C LYS A 154 17.38 -52.61 8.68
N PRO A 155 16.11 -52.14 8.68
CA PRO A 155 15.19 -52.75 9.64
C PRO A 155 13.74 -52.96 9.14
N LYS A 156 13.20 -54.07 9.65
CA LYS A 156 11.82 -54.48 9.98
C LYS A 156 10.65 -54.00 9.10
N SER A 157 9.98 -54.98 8.50
CA SER A 157 8.69 -54.89 7.82
C SER A 157 7.57 -54.44 8.76
N LEU A 158 6.78 -53.44 8.33
CA LEU A 158 5.39 -53.30 8.77
C LEU A 158 4.47 -53.84 7.67
N LYS A 159 3.69 -54.86 8.03
CA LYS A 159 2.62 -55.44 7.19
C LYS A 159 1.39 -54.54 7.22
N TRP A 160 0.74 -54.41 6.06
CA TRP A 160 -0.42 -53.55 5.79
C TRP A 160 -1.74 -53.99 6.47
N SER A 161 -1.75 -55.12 7.19
CA SER A 161 -2.94 -55.69 7.81
C SER A 161 -3.34 -55.07 9.16
N ASN A 162 -2.49 -54.25 9.78
CA ASN A 162 -2.79 -53.63 11.09
C ASN A 162 -3.46 -52.24 11.01
N LEU A 163 -3.82 -51.78 9.80
CA LEU A 163 -4.49 -50.49 9.57
C LEU A 163 -6.00 -50.60 9.36
N LEU A 164 -6.54 -51.82 9.33
CA LEU A 164 -7.95 -52.12 9.03
C LEU A 164 -8.80 -52.51 10.27
N SER A 165 -8.24 -52.50 11.47
CA SER A 165 -8.94 -52.87 12.71
C SER A 165 -9.22 -51.71 13.67
N LEU A 166 -9.29 -50.47 13.17
CA LEU A 166 -9.87 -49.36 13.95
C LEU A 166 -11.12 -48.86 13.25
N ASN A 167 -12.20 -49.59 13.49
CA ASN A 167 -13.56 -49.12 13.27
C ASN A 167 -13.85 -47.94 14.22
N VAL A 168 -14.62 -47.02 13.66
CA VAL A 168 -14.99 -45.70 14.14
C VAL A 168 -15.85 -45.79 15.40
N THR A 169 -15.32 -45.36 16.54
CA THR A 169 -16.08 -44.76 17.66
C THR A 169 -15.12 -43.96 18.57
N GLY A 170 -15.12 -42.62 18.44
CA GLY A 170 -14.33 -41.72 19.28
C GLY A 170 -14.14 -40.34 18.64
N PRO A 171 -14.12 -39.23 19.42
CA PRO A 171 -14.19 -37.87 18.89
C PRO A 171 -12.95 -37.54 18.05
N ILE A 172 -13.17 -36.78 16.97
CA ILE A 172 -12.13 -36.33 16.03
C ILE A 172 -11.10 -35.48 16.78
N GLU A 173 -9.99 -36.10 17.19
CA GLU A 173 -8.80 -35.38 17.65
C GLU A 173 -8.05 -34.78 16.47
N LYS A 174 -7.87 -33.47 16.52
CA LYS A 174 -7.07 -32.66 15.61
C LYS A 174 -5.59 -32.91 15.88
N THR A 175 -4.90 -33.72 15.07
CA THR A 175 -3.42 -33.76 15.08
C THR A 175 -2.81 -33.48 13.70
N LYS A 176 -2.37 -32.22 13.59
CA LYS A 176 -1.27 -31.64 12.80
C LYS A 176 -0.88 -32.29 11.46
N VAL A 177 -1.37 -31.67 10.39
CA VAL A 177 -0.70 -31.66 9.09
C VAL A 177 0.65 -30.95 9.24
N ASN A 178 1.76 -31.69 9.16
CA ASN A 178 3.08 -31.09 9.05
C ASN A 178 3.27 -30.49 7.66
N SER A 179 3.13 -29.17 7.62
CA SER A 179 3.47 -28.30 6.50
C SER A 179 4.96 -28.38 6.14
N PHE A 180 5.23 -28.24 4.85
CA PHE A 180 6.56 -28.08 4.26
C PHE A 180 7.46 -27.10 5.04
N PRO A 181 8.79 -27.31 5.06
CA PRO A 181 9.71 -26.30 5.59
C PRO A 181 9.71 -25.12 4.63
N VAL A 182 8.91 -24.11 4.97
CA VAL A 182 9.16 -22.72 4.63
C VAL A 182 10.46 -22.36 5.35
N TYR A 183 11.41 -21.76 4.65
CA TYR A 183 12.48 -21.06 5.35
C TYR A 183 11.83 -19.86 6.04
N ASP A 184 11.33 -20.07 7.25
CA ASP A 184 10.95 -18.99 8.17
C ASP A 184 12.24 -18.27 8.57
N VAL A 185 12.61 -17.27 7.78
CA VAL A 185 13.07 -16.05 8.45
C VAL A 185 11.83 -15.57 9.17
N LYS A 186 11.74 -15.76 10.49
CA LYS A 186 10.74 -15.06 11.31
C LYS A 186 10.99 -13.57 11.12
N CYS A 187 10.33 -12.97 10.14
CA CYS A 187 10.02 -11.56 10.19
C CYS A 187 8.85 -11.45 11.17
N ASP A 188 9.15 -11.15 12.42
CA ASP A 188 8.12 -10.84 13.40
C ASP A 188 7.43 -9.54 12.96
N PHE A 189 6.33 -9.67 12.22
CA PHE A 189 5.49 -8.55 11.85
C PHE A 189 4.74 -8.04 13.07
N TYR A 190 4.47 -6.74 13.09
CA TYR A 190 3.67 -6.16 14.15
C TYR A 190 2.26 -6.76 14.16
N PRO A 191 1.62 -6.93 15.34
CA PRO A 191 0.28 -7.49 15.41
C PRO A 191 -0.74 -6.73 14.55
N ARG A 192 -1.53 -7.48 13.77
CA ARG A 192 -2.61 -6.93 12.94
C ARG A 192 -3.83 -6.54 13.77
N PHE A 193 -3.99 -7.14 14.95
CA PHE A 193 -4.93 -6.77 15.98
C PHE A 193 -4.19 -6.45 17.29
N LYS A 194 -4.62 -5.40 18.00
CA LYS A 194 -4.13 -5.07 19.34
C LYS A 194 -5.32 -4.70 20.23
N ASN A 195 -5.53 -5.46 21.29
CA ASN A 195 -6.53 -5.12 22.30
C ASN A 195 -5.93 -4.11 23.29
N LEU A 196 -6.55 -2.95 23.41
CA LEU A 196 -6.18 -1.87 24.34
C LEU A 196 -7.30 -1.65 25.38
N SER A 197 -8.20 -2.63 25.53
CA SER A 197 -9.37 -2.58 26.39
C SER A 197 -9.38 -3.77 27.36
N HIS A 198 -10.40 -3.81 28.22
CA HIS A 198 -10.65 -4.93 29.13
C HIS A 198 -11.41 -6.10 28.45
N LEU A 199 -11.71 -6.00 27.15
CA LEU A 199 -12.47 -7.03 26.43
C LEU A 199 -11.73 -8.37 26.43
N TYR A 200 -12.42 -9.44 26.82
CA TYR A 200 -11.95 -10.78 26.53
C TYR A 200 -12.25 -11.17 25.07
N VAL A 201 -11.20 -11.43 24.29
CA VAL A 201 -11.29 -11.82 22.88
C VAL A 201 -10.95 -13.31 22.75
N THR A 202 -11.87 -14.09 22.22
CA THR A 202 -11.64 -15.53 21.95
C THR A 202 -10.71 -15.72 20.75
N ALA A 203 -10.09 -16.90 20.65
CA ALA A 203 -9.20 -17.23 19.52
C ALA A 203 -9.90 -17.13 18.13
N GLU A 204 -11.21 -17.39 18.07
CA GLU A 204 -11.99 -17.25 16.83
C GLU A 204 -12.22 -15.77 16.46
N GLU A 205 -12.54 -14.94 17.44
CA GLU A 205 -12.71 -13.49 17.26
C GLU A 205 -11.38 -12.83 16.88
N GLU A 206 -10.30 -13.20 17.57
CA GLU A 206 -8.95 -12.71 17.28
C GLU A 206 -8.52 -13.09 15.85
N LYS A 207 -8.84 -14.30 15.39
CA LYS A 207 -8.57 -14.72 14.02
C LYS A 207 -9.27 -13.83 12.99
N ILE A 208 -10.51 -13.42 13.27
CA ILE A 208 -11.28 -12.51 12.40
C ILE A 208 -10.67 -11.10 12.42
N LEU A 209 -10.32 -10.58 13.61
CA LEU A 209 -9.69 -9.27 13.76
C LEU A 209 -8.33 -9.20 13.04
N ASN A 210 -7.56 -10.29 13.06
CA ASN A 210 -6.28 -10.41 12.36
C ASN A 210 -6.39 -10.53 10.81
N LEU A 211 -7.61 -10.69 10.26
CA LEU A 211 -7.81 -10.56 8.81
C LEU A 211 -7.58 -9.11 8.33
N GLY A 212 -7.71 -8.15 9.24
CA GLY A 212 -7.43 -6.73 9.00
C GLY A 212 -8.58 -5.98 8.33
N LEU A 213 -8.49 -4.65 8.36
CA LEU A 213 -9.55 -3.72 7.90
C LEU A 213 -9.87 -3.81 6.40
N LYS A 214 -8.93 -4.32 5.60
CA LYS A 214 -9.10 -4.50 4.15
C LYS A 214 -9.75 -5.84 3.79
N HIS A 215 -10.10 -6.67 4.77
CA HIS A 215 -10.77 -7.93 4.50
C HIS A 215 -12.25 -7.69 4.19
N GLY A 216 -12.64 -7.90 2.94
CA GLY A 216 -14.05 -8.03 2.58
C GLY A 216 -14.57 -9.39 3.04
N PHE A 217 -15.58 -9.41 3.91
CA PHE A 217 -16.31 -10.63 4.25
C PHE A 217 -17.31 -10.96 3.15
N SER A 218 -17.59 -12.24 2.92
CA SER A 218 -18.65 -12.65 1.99
C SER A 218 -20.00 -12.39 2.66
N SER A 219 -20.87 -11.50 2.15
CA SER A 219 -22.23 -11.28 2.67
C SER A 219 -23.28 -12.19 2.08
N GLU A 220 -24.35 -12.42 2.84
CA GLU A 220 -25.62 -12.88 2.27
C GLU A 220 -26.09 -11.82 1.27
N ILE A 221 -26.32 -12.25 0.03
CA ILE A 221 -26.81 -11.38 -1.03
C ILE A 221 -28.32 -11.30 -0.86
N GLY A 222 -28.78 -10.14 -0.40
CA GLY A 222 -30.19 -9.87 -0.18
C GLY A 222 -30.92 -9.60 -1.50
N LYS A 223 -32.27 -9.64 -1.47
CA LYS A 223 -33.10 -9.28 -2.62
C LYS A 223 -32.74 -7.88 -3.15
N LYS A 224 -32.49 -6.92 -2.25
CA LYS A 224 -32.10 -5.56 -2.59
C LYS A 224 -30.79 -5.49 -3.37
N ASP A 225 -29.77 -6.25 -2.97
CA ASP A 225 -28.48 -6.27 -3.68
C ASP A 225 -28.62 -6.80 -5.12
N ILE A 226 -29.56 -7.74 -5.34
CA ILE A 226 -29.89 -8.24 -6.67
C ILE A 226 -30.60 -7.16 -7.50
N PHE A 227 -31.52 -6.41 -6.88
CA PHE A 227 -32.20 -5.28 -7.54
C PHE A 227 -31.24 -4.14 -7.88
N ASP A 228 -30.38 -3.74 -6.95
CA ASP A 228 -29.36 -2.70 -7.16
C ASP A 228 -28.39 -3.14 -8.27
N LEU A 229 -27.94 -4.39 -8.25
CA LEU A 229 -27.12 -4.96 -9.32
C LEU A 229 -27.85 -5.01 -10.66
N ALA A 230 -29.15 -5.34 -10.67
CA ALA A 230 -29.96 -5.34 -11.88
C ALA A 230 -30.12 -3.92 -12.45
N ALA A 231 -30.37 -2.93 -11.60
CA ALA A 231 -30.45 -1.52 -11.97
C ALA A 231 -29.11 -1.00 -12.51
N ASP A 232 -28.00 -1.29 -11.85
CA ASP A 232 -26.65 -0.96 -12.32
C ASP A 232 -26.36 -1.62 -13.67
N CYS A 233 -26.77 -2.88 -13.85
CA CYS A 233 -26.65 -3.57 -15.13
C CYS A 233 -27.51 -2.91 -16.21
N GLU A 234 -28.74 -2.49 -15.91
CA GLU A 234 -29.62 -1.79 -16.83
C GLU A 234 -29.06 -0.41 -17.24
N VAL A 235 -28.51 0.35 -16.30
CA VAL A 235 -27.80 1.61 -16.58
C VAL A 235 -26.55 1.37 -17.44
N ALA A 236 -25.79 0.32 -17.15
CA ALA A 236 -24.62 -0.06 -17.95
C ALA A 236 -24.98 -0.61 -19.34
N LEU A 237 -26.18 -1.19 -19.51
CA LEU A 237 -26.72 -1.68 -20.78
C LEU A 237 -27.32 -0.55 -21.62
N SER A 238 -27.86 0.49 -20.99
CA SER A 238 -28.45 1.66 -21.68
C SER A 238 -27.41 2.66 -22.19
N THR A 239 -26.17 2.58 -21.71
CA THR A 239 -25.04 3.39 -22.22
C THR A 239 -24.51 2.79 -23.54
N ARG A 240 -24.78 3.49 -24.65
CA ARG A 240 -24.78 3.07 -26.08
C ARG A 240 -23.47 2.54 -26.72
N HIS A 241 -22.52 1.96 -25.99
CA HIS A 241 -21.19 1.64 -26.54
C HIS A 241 -20.80 0.15 -26.64
N VAL A 242 -21.68 -0.82 -26.34
CA VAL A 242 -21.35 -2.26 -26.43
C VAL A 242 -22.54 -3.09 -26.91
N SER A 243 -22.27 -4.21 -27.61
CA SER A 243 -23.26 -5.21 -28.03
C SER A 243 -24.04 -5.77 -26.83
N PHE A 244 -25.37 -5.65 -26.89
CA PHE A 244 -26.33 -6.13 -25.88
C PHE A 244 -26.15 -7.61 -25.51
N LYS A 245 -25.74 -8.45 -26.48
CA LYS A 245 -25.57 -9.90 -26.31
C LYS A 245 -24.37 -10.23 -25.40
N ASP A 246 -23.28 -9.45 -25.49
CA ASP A 246 -22.07 -9.68 -24.70
C ASP A 246 -22.22 -9.17 -23.26
N GLN A 247 -22.91 -8.05 -23.06
CA GLN A 247 -23.20 -7.54 -21.72
C GLN A 247 -24.17 -8.43 -20.95
N LYS A 248 -25.22 -8.98 -21.58
CA LYS A 248 -26.13 -9.96 -20.96
C LYS A 248 -25.39 -11.21 -20.49
N LYS A 249 -24.44 -11.71 -21.29
CA LYS A 249 -23.60 -12.88 -20.94
C LYS A 249 -22.68 -12.59 -19.75
N LYS A 250 -22.10 -11.39 -19.68
CA LYS A 250 -21.28 -10.92 -18.54
C LYS A 250 -22.09 -10.79 -17.24
N CYS A 251 -23.27 -10.16 -17.29
CA CYS A 251 -24.15 -10.04 -16.12
C CYS A 251 -24.57 -11.42 -15.59
N GLY A 252 -24.93 -12.34 -16.50
CA GLY A 252 -25.26 -13.73 -16.14
C GLY A 252 -24.10 -14.53 -15.57
N ALA A 253 -22.84 -14.20 -15.90
CA ALA A 253 -21.66 -14.83 -15.29
C ALA A 253 -21.40 -14.29 -13.87
N ILE A 254 -21.56 -12.97 -13.66
CA ILE A 254 -21.45 -12.34 -12.33
C ILE A 254 -22.49 -12.90 -11.37
N LEU A 255 -23.76 -12.99 -11.80
CA LEU A 255 -24.86 -13.54 -11.00
C LEU A 255 -24.64 -15.01 -10.63
N ARG A 256 -24.13 -15.84 -11.55
CA ARG A 256 -23.78 -17.25 -11.25
C ARG A 256 -22.65 -17.36 -10.23
N ARG A 257 -21.60 -16.56 -10.38
CA ARG A 257 -20.45 -16.52 -9.46
C ARG A 257 -20.82 -16.04 -8.06
N ILE A 258 -21.83 -15.16 -7.98
CA ILE A 258 -22.48 -14.70 -6.76
C ILE A 258 -23.25 -15.85 -6.10
N LYS A 259 -24.03 -16.62 -6.88
CA LYS A 259 -24.82 -17.76 -6.41
C LYS A 259 -23.97 -18.92 -5.90
N ASP A 260 -22.76 -19.11 -6.46
CA ASP A 260 -21.84 -20.21 -6.13
C ASP A 260 -20.93 -19.93 -4.92
N LYS A 261 -20.91 -18.71 -4.37
CA LYS A 261 -20.12 -18.42 -3.16
C LYS A 261 -20.85 -18.97 -1.93
N LYS A 262 -20.36 -20.11 -1.41
CA LYS A 262 -20.74 -20.60 -0.08
C LYS A 262 -20.42 -19.55 0.99
N ILE A 263 -21.46 -18.96 1.57
CA ILE A 263 -21.38 -18.05 2.71
C ILE A 263 -20.78 -18.80 3.90
N ARG A 264 -19.72 -18.24 4.50
CA ARG A 264 -19.17 -18.77 5.77
C ARG A 264 -20.03 -18.26 6.92
N ARG A 265 -21.16 -18.93 7.18
CA ARG A 265 -22.10 -18.59 8.27
C ARG A 265 -21.42 -18.44 9.64
N SER A 266 -20.34 -19.18 9.88
CA SER A 266 -19.55 -19.08 11.12
C SER A 266 -18.88 -17.72 11.32
N GLU A 267 -18.23 -17.17 10.29
CA GLU A 267 -17.53 -15.87 10.37
C GLU A 267 -18.51 -14.73 10.69
N PHE A 268 -19.71 -14.76 10.10
CA PHE A 268 -20.76 -13.79 10.41
C PHE A 268 -21.28 -13.90 11.83
N LYS A 269 -21.50 -15.13 12.31
CA LYS A 269 -21.94 -15.34 13.68
C LYS A 269 -20.91 -14.77 14.66
N THR A 270 -19.62 -15.03 14.43
CA THR A 270 -18.55 -14.48 15.26
C THR A 270 -18.47 -12.95 15.16
N LEU A 271 -18.61 -12.36 13.96
CA LEU A 271 -18.67 -10.89 13.81
C LEU A 271 -19.86 -10.27 14.55
N LYS A 272 -21.04 -10.90 14.48
CA LYS A 272 -22.24 -10.45 15.18
C LYS A 272 -22.03 -10.51 16.69
N ASN A 273 -21.49 -11.60 17.21
CA ASN A 273 -21.16 -11.76 18.63
C ASN A 273 -20.14 -10.72 19.09
N LEU A 274 -19.07 -10.52 18.31
CA LEU A 274 -18.03 -9.54 18.61
C LEU A 274 -18.61 -8.11 18.64
N ARG A 275 -19.49 -7.79 17.69
CA ARG A 275 -20.19 -6.51 17.67
C ARG A 275 -21.04 -6.31 18.92
N SER A 276 -21.86 -7.30 19.30
CA SER A 276 -22.65 -7.23 20.53
C SER A 276 -21.77 -7.04 21.76
N LYS A 277 -20.67 -7.81 21.91
CA LYS A 277 -19.72 -7.63 23.01
C LYS A 277 -19.14 -6.22 23.09
N ILE A 278 -18.76 -5.64 21.95
CA ILE A 278 -18.20 -4.29 21.87
C ILE A 278 -19.25 -3.24 22.27
N GLU A 279 -20.50 -3.41 21.84
CA GLU A 279 -21.62 -2.53 22.18
C GLU A 279 -21.96 -2.65 23.68
N ASP A 280 -22.14 -3.87 24.19
CA ASP A 280 -22.52 -4.16 25.58
C ASP A 280 -21.48 -3.68 26.61
N GLN A 281 -20.19 -3.80 26.28
CA GLN A 281 -19.09 -3.37 27.17
C GLN A 281 -18.66 -1.91 26.94
N ASN A 282 -19.44 -1.14 26.17
CA ASN A 282 -19.15 0.25 25.86
C ASN A 282 -17.72 0.47 25.32
N LEU A 283 -17.35 -0.32 24.31
CA LEU A 283 -16.03 -0.28 23.67
C LEU A 283 -16.11 0.35 22.27
N ILE A 284 -14.96 0.75 21.75
CA ILE A 284 -14.82 1.28 20.39
C ILE A 284 -13.77 0.50 19.60
N ILE A 285 -14.13 0.14 18.37
CA ILE A 285 -13.19 -0.39 17.38
C ILE A 285 -12.68 0.77 16.51
N CYS A 286 -11.37 0.86 16.34
CA CYS A 286 -10.74 1.90 15.54
C CYS A 286 -9.50 1.38 14.81
N LYS A 287 -9.07 2.15 13.81
CA LYS A 287 -7.85 1.89 13.07
C LYS A 287 -6.68 2.58 13.77
N ALA A 288 -5.54 1.90 13.91
CA ALA A 288 -4.31 2.53 14.39
C ALA A 288 -3.71 3.50 13.37
N ASP A 289 -3.00 4.53 13.85
CA ASP A 289 -2.35 5.55 13.03
C ASP A 289 -1.33 4.96 12.03
N LYS A 290 -0.59 3.93 12.46
CA LYS A 290 0.41 3.22 11.63
C LYS A 290 0.13 1.73 11.58
N GLY A 291 0.56 1.08 10.49
CA GLY A 291 0.51 -0.36 10.36
C GLY A 291 -0.85 -0.96 9.97
N ASN A 292 -1.91 -0.17 9.76
CA ASN A 292 -3.26 -0.70 9.50
C ASN A 292 -3.75 -1.72 10.57
N THR A 293 -3.23 -1.64 11.79
CA THR A 293 -3.67 -2.48 12.92
C THR A 293 -5.09 -2.13 13.32
N VAL A 294 -5.90 -3.15 13.62
CA VAL A 294 -7.21 -3.02 14.24
C VAL A 294 -7.02 -2.89 15.75
N THR A 295 -7.64 -1.89 16.37
CA THR A 295 -7.57 -1.68 17.82
C THR A 295 -8.97 -1.65 18.44
N ILE A 296 -9.11 -2.26 19.62
CA ILE A 296 -10.29 -2.12 20.47
C ILE A 296 -9.88 -1.37 21.73
N MET A 297 -10.62 -0.32 22.08
CA MET A 297 -10.36 0.56 23.22
C MET A 297 -11.61 0.75 24.07
N ASN A 298 -11.42 1.08 25.35
CA ASN A 298 -12.50 1.59 26.19
C ASN A 298 -13.03 2.91 25.59
N ARG A 299 -14.36 3.04 25.39
CA ARG A 299 -14.93 4.25 24.78
C ARG A 299 -14.64 5.50 25.62
N SER A 300 -14.70 5.40 26.94
CA SER A 300 -14.37 6.51 27.86
C SER A 300 -12.95 7.03 27.66
N VAL A 301 -11.95 6.13 27.64
CA VAL A 301 -10.54 6.49 27.39
C VAL A 301 -10.34 7.10 26.02
N TYR A 302 -11.03 6.59 25.00
CA TYR A 302 -10.96 7.15 23.66
C TYR A 302 -11.56 8.57 23.59
N ILE A 303 -12.73 8.78 24.20
CA ILE A 303 -13.38 10.08 24.27
C ILE A 303 -12.49 11.08 25.01
N GLU A 304 -11.91 10.70 26.14
CA GLU A 304 -11.05 11.61 26.90
C GLU A 304 -9.81 12.05 26.11
N LYS A 305 -9.17 11.13 25.38
CA LYS A 305 -8.04 11.47 24.50
C LYS A 305 -8.39 12.43 23.36
N ILE A 306 -9.64 12.40 22.89
CA ILE A 306 -10.12 13.39 21.91
C ILE A 306 -10.46 14.71 22.60
N ASN A 307 -11.02 14.66 23.80
CA ASN A 307 -11.31 15.86 24.59
C ASN A 307 -10.02 16.60 25.00
N GLU A 308 -8.94 15.87 25.31
CA GLU A 308 -7.59 16.43 25.48
C GLU A 308 -7.19 17.25 24.24
N TYR A 309 -7.31 16.67 23.05
CA TYR A 309 -7.04 17.40 21.80
C TYR A 309 -7.95 18.63 21.61
N VAL A 310 -9.24 18.52 21.91
CA VAL A 310 -10.20 19.62 21.85
C VAL A 310 -9.76 20.78 22.76
N ARG A 311 -9.33 20.47 23.99
CA ARG A 311 -8.82 21.46 24.96
C ARG A 311 -7.50 22.07 24.49
N ASP A 312 -6.52 21.25 24.12
CA ASP A 312 -5.18 21.69 23.69
C ASP A 312 -5.22 22.59 22.44
N ASN A 313 -6.22 22.41 21.58
CA ASN A 313 -6.39 23.19 20.35
C ASN A 313 -7.51 24.24 20.45
N ASN A 314 -8.03 24.49 21.65
CA ASN A 314 -9.03 25.52 21.94
C ASN A 314 -10.30 25.44 21.07
N LEU A 315 -10.74 24.22 20.72
CA LEU A 315 -11.98 24.00 19.97
C LEU A 315 -13.17 24.39 20.85
N THR A 316 -14.12 25.14 20.30
CA THR A 316 -15.29 25.63 21.03
C THR A 316 -16.56 24.95 20.54
N ILE A 317 -17.46 24.62 21.46
CA ILE A 317 -18.77 24.07 21.09
C ILE A 317 -19.60 25.19 20.46
N THR A 318 -20.13 24.95 19.26
CA THR A 318 -21.05 25.89 18.62
C THR A 318 -22.45 25.76 19.19
N ARG A 319 -23.14 26.90 19.29
CA ARG A 319 -24.56 26.96 19.66
C ARG A 319 -25.49 27.02 18.45
N GLU A 320 -24.92 27.10 17.24
CA GLU A 320 -25.66 27.21 15.99
C GLU A 320 -26.28 25.86 15.59
N LYS A 321 -27.59 25.72 15.83
CA LYS A 321 -28.34 24.48 15.53
C LYS A 321 -28.46 24.21 14.03
N ASN A 322 -28.41 25.24 13.18
CA ASN A 322 -28.64 25.14 11.74
C ASN A 322 -27.36 25.30 10.89
N ILE A 323 -26.19 25.10 11.49
CA ILE A 323 -24.88 25.36 10.86
C ILE A 323 -24.72 24.64 9.51
N LEU A 324 -25.17 23.38 9.43
CA LEU A 324 -25.09 22.58 8.21
C LEU A 324 -25.90 23.21 7.07
N ASN A 325 -27.17 23.54 7.31
CA ASN A 325 -28.07 24.09 6.28
C ASN A 325 -27.61 25.48 5.82
N LYS A 326 -27.16 26.32 6.76
CA LYS A 326 -26.57 27.63 6.46
C LYS A 326 -25.34 27.49 5.56
N TYR A 327 -24.45 26.57 5.88
CA TYR A 327 -23.24 26.33 5.11
C TYR A 327 -23.53 25.70 3.74
N ILE A 328 -24.50 24.78 3.63
CA ILE A 328 -24.98 24.26 2.34
C ILE A 328 -25.50 25.39 1.44
N ALA A 329 -26.25 26.34 1.99
CA ALA A 329 -26.75 27.49 1.24
C ALA A 329 -25.60 28.37 0.71
N GLN A 330 -24.55 28.59 1.53
CA GLN A 330 -23.34 29.32 1.12
C GLN A 330 -22.60 28.59 -0.01
N VAL A 331 -22.43 27.27 0.10
CA VAL A 331 -21.81 26.43 -0.95
C VAL A 331 -22.60 26.53 -2.26
N LYS A 332 -23.93 26.39 -2.21
CA LYS A 332 -24.81 26.50 -3.40
C LYS A 332 -24.71 27.89 -4.04
N ARG A 333 -24.67 28.94 -3.23
CA ARG A 333 -24.48 30.32 -3.71
C ARG A 333 -23.14 30.50 -4.40
N CYS A 334 -22.05 30.01 -3.79
CA CYS A 334 -20.72 30.07 -4.38
C CYS A 334 -20.65 29.37 -5.74
N ILE A 335 -21.26 28.20 -5.90
CA ILE A 335 -21.34 27.49 -7.20
C ILE A 335 -22.03 28.35 -8.26
N LYS A 336 -23.13 29.04 -7.90
CA LYS A 336 -23.85 29.91 -8.82
C LYS A 336 -23.05 31.17 -9.19
N GLU A 337 -22.34 31.74 -8.23
CA GLU A 337 -21.59 32.99 -8.40
C GLU A 337 -20.19 32.82 -9.01
N CYS A 338 -19.67 31.59 -9.05
CA CYS A 338 -18.33 31.31 -9.58
C CYS A 338 -18.37 30.35 -10.78
N PRO A 339 -19.01 30.73 -11.90
CA PRO A 339 -19.19 29.85 -13.05
C PRO A 339 -17.89 29.51 -13.78
N GLN A 340 -16.88 30.37 -13.81
CA GLN A 340 -15.62 30.06 -14.51
C GLN A 340 -14.87 28.90 -13.85
N LEU A 341 -14.91 28.85 -12.51
CA LEU A 341 -14.27 27.77 -11.75
C LEU A 341 -15.17 26.55 -11.56
N LEU A 342 -16.47 26.78 -11.31
CA LEU A 342 -17.41 25.78 -10.78
C LEU A 342 -18.54 25.38 -11.74
N ALA A 343 -18.49 25.78 -13.01
CA ALA A 343 -19.45 25.30 -14.01
C ALA A 343 -19.51 23.77 -14.03
N ASN A 344 -20.74 23.24 -14.18
CA ASN A 344 -21.04 21.80 -14.23
C ASN A 344 -20.70 21.02 -12.94
N ILE A 345 -20.50 21.71 -11.81
CA ILE A 345 -20.32 21.07 -10.52
C ILE A 345 -21.66 20.88 -9.81
N TYR A 346 -21.90 19.65 -9.36
CA TYR A 346 -23.05 19.31 -8.52
C TYR A 346 -22.67 19.34 -7.04
N THR A 347 -23.63 19.75 -6.21
CA THR A 347 -23.50 19.62 -4.75
C THR A 347 -23.54 18.16 -4.32
N HIS A 348 -22.92 17.85 -3.17
CA HIS A 348 -23.00 16.52 -2.58
C HIS A 348 -24.47 16.16 -2.30
N LYS A 349 -24.91 14.96 -2.70
CA LYS A 349 -26.34 14.55 -2.60
C LYS A 349 -26.83 14.44 -1.16
N ASN A 350 -25.95 14.03 -0.24
CA ASN A 350 -26.27 13.88 1.18
C ASN A 350 -25.17 14.53 2.04
N PRO A 351 -25.14 15.88 2.10
CA PRO A 351 -24.11 16.60 2.84
C PRO A 351 -24.28 16.36 4.34
N GLN A 352 -23.17 16.14 5.04
CA GLN A 352 -23.13 15.88 6.48
C GLN A 352 -22.08 16.75 7.14
N ILE A 353 -22.28 17.03 8.43
CA ILE A 353 -21.25 17.66 9.26
C ILE A 353 -20.01 16.75 9.26
N PRO A 354 -18.80 17.29 8.99
CA PRO A 354 -17.56 16.53 9.08
C PRO A 354 -17.39 15.90 10.46
N LYS A 355 -16.94 14.64 10.54
CA LYS A 355 -16.84 13.92 11.82
C LYS A 355 -15.39 13.88 12.32
N LEU A 356 -15.14 14.31 13.55
CA LEU A 356 -13.85 14.15 14.20
C LEU A 356 -13.71 12.73 14.75
N TYR A 357 -12.57 12.09 14.49
CA TYR A 357 -12.22 10.79 15.05
C TYR A 357 -10.70 10.70 15.26
N GLY A 358 -10.29 9.90 16.24
CA GLY A 358 -8.89 9.60 16.54
C GLY A 358 -8.40 8.27 15.97
N LEU A 359 -7.14 8.26 15.54
CA LEU A 359 -6.36 7.07 15.21
C LEU A 359 -5.30 6.82 16.30
N PRO A 360 -5.36 5.72 17.08
CA PRO A 360 -4.40 5.48 18.14
C PRO A 360 -2.97 5.30 17.63
N LYS A 361 -2.02 6.05 18.19
CA LYS A 361 -0.58 5.94 17.93
C LYS A 361 0.01 4.83 18.80
N ILE A 362 -0.27 3.57 18.47
CA ILE A 362 0.08 2.38 19.26
C ILE A 362 1.58 2.09 19.45
N HIS A 363 2.44 2.92 18.84
CA HIS A 363 3.90 2.88 18.91
C HIS A 363 4.47 3.96 19.84
N LYS A 364 3.62 4.74 20.49
CA LYS A 364 3.99 5.75 21.48
C LYS A 364 3.41 5.37 22.83
N ASP A 365 4.13 5.68 23.89
CA ASP A 365 3.67 5.43 25.26
C ASP A 365 2.36 6.17 25.54
N GLY A 366 1.50 5.57 26.35
CA GLY A 366 0.14 6.06 26.59
C GLY A 366 -0.82 5.92 25.40
N ASN A 367 -0.35 5.55 24.20
CA ASN A 367 -1.14 5.44 22.97
C ASN A 367 -1.97 6.70 22.65
N PRO A 368 -1.36 7.90 22.52
CA PRO A 368 -2.09 9.13 22.15
C PRO A 368 -2.80 8.97 20.80
N VAL A 369 -3.85 9.75 20.55
CA VAL A 369 -4.61 9.68 19.30
C VAL A 369 -4.15 10.72 18.29
N ARG A 370 -4.15 10.36 17.00
CA ARG A 370 -4.08 11.33 15.90
C ARG A 370 -5.50 11.73 15.52
N PRO A 371 -5.94 12.95 15.80
CA PRO A 371 -7.26 13.43 15.39
C PRO A 371 -7.31 13.62 13.87
N VAL A 372 -8.44 13.26 13.26
CA VAL A 372 -8.72 13.42 11.84
C VAL A 372 -10.18 13.85 11.69
N VAL A 373 -10.42 14.86 10.86
CA VAL A 373 -11.77 15.31 10.51
C VAL A 373 -12.17 14.67 9.18
N SER A 374 -13.15 13.76 9.19
CA SER A 374 -13.67 13.10 8.00
C SER A 374 -14.53 14.06 7.18
N CYS A 375 -13.98 14.58 6.07
CA CYS A 375 -14.69 15.47 5.15
C CYS A 375 -15.35 14.76 3.95
N THR A 376 -15.48 13.43 3.96
CA THR A 376 -15.99 12.65 2.81
C THR A 376 -17.35 13.13 2.31
N ASN A 377 -18.26 13.44 3.24
CA ASN A 377 -19.61 13.93 2.94
C ASN A 377 -19.77 15.44 3.25
N ALA A 378 -18.67 16.17 3.41
CA ALA A 378 -18.72 17.57 3.76
C ALA A 378 -19.40 18.40 2.65
N PRO A 379 -20.16 19.46 2.96
CA PRO A 379 -20.87 20.25 1.96
C PRO A 379 -19.96 20.82 0.87
N ASN A 380 -18.73 21.22 1.21
CA ASN A 380 -17.78 21.85 0.30
C ASN A 380 -16.82 20.86 -0.42
N VAL A 381 -16.92 19.55 -0.18
CA VAL A 381 -15.90 18.56 -0.60
C VAL A 381 -15.64 18.60 -2.11
N VAL A 382 -16.68 18.83 -2.91
CA VAL A 382 -16.59 18.86 -4.38
C VAL A 382 -15.89 20.14 -4.85
N ILE A 383 -16.19 21.28 -4.22
CA ILE A 383 -15.53 22.56 -4.49
C ILE A 383 -14.05 22.47 -4.12
N CYS A 384 -13.70 21.92 -2.95
CA CYS A 384 -12.31 21.72 -2.55
C CYS A 384 -11.53 20.88 -3.58
N LYS A 385 -12.11 19.77 -4.05
CA LYS A 385 -11.47 18.92 -5.06
C LYS A 385 -11.28 19.64 -6.39
N ARG A 386 -12.27 20.43 -6.83
CA ARG A 386 -12.13 21.26 -8.03
C ARG A 386 -11.01 22.27 -7.87
N LEU A 387 -11.00 23.00 -6.76
CA LEU A 387 -10.01 24.03 -6.51
C LEU A 387 -8.59 23.44 -6.46
N VAL A 388 -8.40 22.29 -5.81
CA VAL A 388 -7.10 21.58 -5.80
C VAL A 388 -6.62 21.21 -7.21
N ALA A 389 -7.54 20.89 -8.13
CA ALA A 389 -7.19 20.53 -9.50
C ALA A 389 -6.75 21.74 -10.35
N VAL A 390 -7.32 22.92 -10.11
CA VAL A 390 -7.08 24.11 -10.97
C VAL A 390 -6.14 25.14 -10.34
N LEU A 391 -6.16 25.28 -9.01
CA LEU A 391 -5.44 26.32 -8.30
C LEU A 391 -3.92 26.29 -8.57
N PRO A 392 -3.21 25.14 -8.56
CA PRO A 392 -1.77 25.12 -8.81
C PRO A 392 -1.39 25.75 -10.15
N GLU A 393 -2.20 25.57 -11.20
CA GLU A 393 -1.97 26.19 -12.50
C GLU A 393 -2.25 27.70 -12.45
N LEU A 394 -3.36 28.10 -11.82
CA LEU A 394 -3.75 29.52 -11.68
C LEU A 394 -2.72 30.37 -10.93
N ILE A 395 -2.07 29.82 -9.91
CA ILE A 395 -1.00 30.51 -9.17
C ILE A 395 0.40 30.17 -9.65
N LYS A 396 0.53 29.41 -10.76
CA LYS A 396 1.80 28.92 -11.32
C LYS A 396 2.69 28.26 -10.26
N PHE A 397 2.09 27.44 -9.40
CA PHE A 397 2.76 26.84 -8.26
C PHE A 397 3.79 25.79 -8.69
N GLN A 398 5.06 26.03 -8.38
CA GLN A 398 6.17 25.13 -8.66
C GLN A 398 7.08 25.04 -7.44
N PRO A 399 6.74 24.22 -6.44
CA PRO A 399 7.51 24.14 -5.22
C PRO A 399 8.89 23.52 -5.52
N LYS A 400 9.96 24.26 -5.20
CA LYS A 400 11.33 23.89 -5.60
C LYS A 400 11.88 22.71 -4.80
N ARG A 401 11.45 22.59 -3.55
CA ARG A 401 12.00 21.66 -2.55
C ARG A 401 11.06 20.52 -2.18
N SER A 402 9.82 20.56 -2.64
CA SER A 402 8.82 19.51 -2.42
C SER A 402 9.09 18.28 -3.31
N LEU A 403 8.78 17.10 -2.78
CA LEU A 403 8.89 15.80 -3.41
C LEU A 403 7.50 15.22 -3.65
N LYS A 404 7.29 14.58 -4.80
CA LYS A 404 6.03 13.89 -5.11
C LYS A 404 5.97 12.49 -4.48
N ASN A 405 7.11 11.81 -4.39
CA ASN A 405 7.20 10.44 -3.88
C ASN A 405 8.67 10.01 -3.64
N ASN A 406 8.83 8.84 -3.03
CA ASN A 406 10.12 8.23 -2.70
C ASN A 406 10.98 7.96 -3.95
N ARG A 407 10.37 7.73 -5.12
CA ARG A 407 11.12 7.48 -6.36
C ARG A 407 11.79 8.76 -6.86
N GLU A 408 11.07 9.87 -6.86
CA GLU A 408 11.64 11.19 -7.21
C GLU A 408 12.80 11.54 -6.28
N PHE A 409 12.65 11.28 -4.98
CA PHE A 409 13.72 11.46 -4.01
C PHE A 409 14.98 10.67 -4.40
N VAL A 410 14.86 9.35 -4.60
CA VAL A 410 16.00 8.50 -5.02
C VAL A 410 16.61 9.00 -6.33
N GLU A 411 15.81 9.39 -7.31
CA GLU A 411 16.30 9.91 -8.58
C GLU A 411 17.12 11.21 -8.41
N LYS A 412 16.70 12.11 -7.53
CA LYS A 412 17.40 13.37 -7.20
C LYS A 412 18.73 13.13 -6.47
N ILE A 413 18.79 12.14 -5.56
CA ILE A 413 19.94 12.00 -4.65
C ILE A 413 20.88 10.82 -4.94
N LYS A 414 20.54 9.87 -5.82
CA LYS A 414 21.37 8.69 -6.09
C LYS A 414 22.79 8.98 -6.63
N ASN A 415 22.97 10.13 -7.28
CA ASN A 415 24.21 10.50 -7.97
C ASN A 415 24.96 11.64 -7.28
N ILE A 416 24.47 12.15 -6.15
CA ILE A 416 25.16 13.23 -5.43
C ILE A 416 26.42 12.68 -4.75
N VAL A 417 27.48 13.47 -4.76
CA VAL A 417 28.69 13.19 -3.99
C VAL A 417 28.62 14.01 -2.71
N ILE A 418 28.58 13.32 -1.59
CA ILE A 418 28.46 13.92 -0.26
C ILE A 418 29.86 14.14 0.31
N PRO A 419 30.20 15.38 0.73
CA PRO A 419 31.44 15.63 1.45
C PRO A 419 31.55 14.75 2.70
N GLU A 420 32.76 14.30 3.03
CA GLU A 420 32.97 13.34 4.12
C GLU A 420 32.42 13.86 5.47
N ASN A 421 32.62 15.15 5.72
CA ASN A 421 32.17 15.85 6.92
C ASN A 421 30.67 16.21 6.95
N ALA A 422 29.97 16.11 5.82
CA ALA A 422 28.55 16.44 5.77
C ALA A 422 27.71 15.36 6.49
N LYS A 423 26.67 15.80 7.20
CA LYS A 423 25.76 14.96 7.98
C LYS A 423 24.42 14.81 7.28
N LEU A 424 23.85 13.60 7.35
CA LEU A 424 22.45 13.39 6.98
C LEU A 424 21.58 13.73 8.20
N ILE A 425 20.54 14.52 7.98
CA ILE A 425 19.54 14.85 9.00
C ILE A 425 18.14 14.79 8.43
N SER A 426 17.16 14.54 9.30
CA SER A 426 15.75 14.71 8.98
C SER A 426 15.18 15.81 9.85
N PHE A 427 14.51 16.80 9.25
CA PHE A 427 13.59 17.64 10.00
C PHE A 427 12.17 17.07 9.91
N ASP A 428 11.39 17.22 10.98
CA ASP A 428 9.96 16.89 11.02
C ASP A 428 9.20 18.09 11.58
N VAL A 429 8.14 18.52 10.87
CA VAL A 429 7.31 19.65 11.28
C VAL A 429 6.25 19.19 12.28
N LYS A 430 6.31 19.71 13.52
CA LYS A 430 5.31 19.40 14.55
C LYS A 430 3.94 19.91 14.12
N ASN A 431 2.95 19.01 14.09
CA ASN A 431 1.54 19.34 13.89
C ASN A 431 1.28 20.28 12.69
N LEU A 432 1.92 20.02 11.54
CA LEU A 432 1.89 20.88 10.36
C LEU A 432 0.49 21.49 10.08
N PHE A 433 -0.55 20.66 9.94
CA PHE A 433 -1.88 21.13 9.55
C PHE A 433 -2.53 22.09 10.57
N PRO A 434 -2.64 21.76 11.87
CA PRO A 434 -3.05 22.73 12.89
C PRO A 434 -2.23 24.03 12.93
N SER A 435 -0.93 23.94 12.61
CA SER A 435 0.00 25.07 12.65
C SER A 435 -0.13 26.04 11.47
N VAL A 436 -0.81 25.69 10.37
CA VAL A 436 -0.90 26.57 9.21
C VAL A 436 -1.82 27.76 9.47
N PRO A 437 -1.32 29.02 9.38
CA PRO A 437 -2.15 30.22 9.48
C PRO A 437 -3.01 30.38 8.21
N VAL A 438 -4.30 30.10 8.33
CA VAL A 438 -5.25 30.09 7.20
C VAL A 438 -5.29 31.43 6.47
N GLN A 439 -5.28 32.56 7.20
CA GLN A 439 -5.37 33.88 6.59
C GLN A 439 -4.12 34.22 5.77
N GLU A 440 -2.94 33.96 6.32
CA GLU A 440 -1.68 34.21 5.61
C GLU A 440 -1.60 33.41 4.30
N VAL A 441 -2.03 32.14 4.31
CA VAL A 441 -2.08 31.32 3.10
C VAL A 441 -3.06 31.89 2.07
N LYS A 442 -4.20 32.43 2.49
CA LYS A 442 -5.12 33.12 1.59
C LYS A 442 -4.45 34.32 0.95
N ASP A 443 -3.76 35.13 1.73
CA ASP A 443 -3.07 36.33 1.25
C ASP A 443 -1.94 35.96 0.27
N MET A 444 -1.16 34.92 0.57
CA MET A 444 -0.13 34.37 -0.33
C MET A 444 -0.73 33.93 -1.68
N ILE A 445 -1.86 33.25 -1.67
CA ILE A 445 -2.56 32.82 -2.88
C ILE A 445 -3.03 34.04 -3.67
N VAL A 446 -3.73 34.98 -3.00
CA VAL A 446 -4.29 36.18 -3.63
C VAL A 446 -3.20 37.02 -4.29
N ASN A 447 -2.05 37.20 -3.64
CA ASN A 447 -0.93 37.96 -4.19
C ASN A 447 -0.38 37.36 -5.49
N ARG A 448 -0.56 36.06 -5.72
CA ARG A 448 -0.12 35.37 -6.95
C ARG A 448 -1.15 35.43 -8.09
N LEU A 449 -2.36 35.96 -7.85
CA LEU A 449 -3.43 36.02 -8.85
C LEU A 449 -3.43 37.28 -9.72
N SER A 450 -2.54 38.25 -9.46
CA SER A 450 -2.52 39.57 -10.12
C SER A 450 -2.43 39.54 -11.65
N HIS A 451 -1.91 38.44 -12.21
CA HIS A 451 -1.79 38.22 -13.64
C HIS A 451 -3.07 37.68 -14.31
N LEU A 452 -4.10 37.35 -13.53
CA LEU A 452 -5.39 36.84 -14.01
C LEU A 452 -6.40 37.99 -14.13
N SER A 453 -7.49 37.75 -14.87
CA SER A 453 -8.59 38.71 -14.97
C SER A 453 -9.29 38.94 -13.63
N GLU A 454 -9.67 40.18 -13.33
CA GLU A 454 -10.34 40.54 -12.07
C GLU A 454 -11.55 39.64 -11.74
N PRO A 455 -12.44 39.28 -12.69
CA PRO A 455 -13.54 38.36 -12.41
C PRO A 455 -13.06 36.99 -11.90
N LEU A 456 -12.01 36.44 -12.50
CA LEU A 456 -11.45 35.15 -12.10
C LEU A 456 -10.78 35.23 -10.72
N GLN A 457 -10.08 36.33 -10.43
CA GLN A 457 -9.50 36.56 -9.10
C GLN A 457 -10.58 36.57 -8.01
N VAL A 458 -11.71 37.23 -8.27
CA VAL A 458 -12.86 37.26 -7.36
C VAL A 458 -13.46 35.86 -7.16
N GLU A 459 -13.63 35.08 -8.23
CA GLU A 459 -14.09 33.70 -8.12
C GLU A 459 -13.15 32.82 -7.30
N VAL A 460 -11.83 32.93 -7.50
CA VAL A 460 -10.83 32.19 -6.72
C VAL A 460 -10.92 32.56 -5.25
N LYS A 461 -10.96 33.87 -4.92
CA LYS A 461 -11.09 34.37 -3.53
C LYS A 461 -12.34 33.80 -2.85
N LYS A 462 -13.51 33.94 -3.48
CA LYS A 462 -14.79 33.41 -2.94
C LYS A 462 -14.74 31.90 -2.73
N THR A 463 -14.21 31.16 -3.71
CA THR A 463 -14.11 29.70 -3.65
C THR A 463 -13.15 29.26 -2.54
N LEU A 464 -12.04 29.97 -2.38
CA LEU A 464 -11.04 29.73 -1.33
C LEU A 464 -11.63 29.99 0.06
N ASP A 465 -12.38 31.07 0.23
CA ASP A 465 -13.08 31.38 1.48
C ASP A 465 -14.06 30.27 1.85
N ILE A 466 -14.89 29.81 0.91
CA ILE A 466 -15.78 28.68 1.17
C ILE A 466 -14.98 27.44 1.59
N CYS A 467 -13.90 27.12 0.89
CA CYS A 467 -13.10 25.92 1.20
C CYS A 467 -12.43 25.98 2.58
N LEU A 468 -11.88 27.13 2.96
CA LEU A 468 -11.08 27.29 4.18
C LEU A 468 -11.90 27.71 5.40
N ASN A 469 -13.10 28.25 5.22
CA ASN A 469 -13.98 28.63 6.32
C ASN A 469 -14.86 27.47 6.81
N GLN A 470 -14.73 26.25 6.26
CA GLN A 470 -15.37 25.07 6.85
C GLN A 470 -14.65 24.66 8.13
N ASN A 471 -14.98 25.35 9.20
CA ASN A 471 -14.29 25.28 10.47
C ASN A 471 -15.06 24.48 11.53
N PHE A 472 -16.02 23.63 11.15
CA PHE A 472 -16.80 22.87 12.13
C PHE A 472 -16.72 21.36 11.91
N CYS A 473 -16.79 20.61 12.99
CA CYS A 473 -16.84 19.15 12.99
C CYS A 473 -17.68 18.62 14.15
N SER A 474 -18.23 17.41 14.04
CA SER A 474 -18.98 16.77 15.10
C SER A 474 -18.18 15.67 15.81
N PHE A 475 -18.35 15.61 17.13
CA PHE A 475 -17.84 14.55 17.99
C PHE A 475 -18.80 14.36 19.17
N THR A 476 -19.13 13.11 19.52
CA THR A 476 -20.04 12.75 20.63
C THR A 476 -21.31 13.63 20.68
N ASP A 477 -22.00 13.74 19.54
CA ASP A 477 -23.23 14.54 19.34
C ASP A 477 -23.11 16.05 19.59
N GLN A 478 -21.89 16.55 19.83
CA GLN A 478 -21.57 17.97 19.90
C GLN A 478 -20.92 18.42 18.59
N ILE A 479 -21.10 19.70 18.25
CA ILE A 479 -20.45 20.33 17.11
C ILE A 479 -19.41 21.30 17.64
N PHE A 480 -18.16 21.12 17.20
CA PHE A 480 -17.01 21.92 17.58
C PHE A 480 -16.58 22.82 16.42
N GLU A 481 -16.23 24.06 16.73
CA GLU A 481 -15.58 25.01 15.85
C GLU A 481 -14.06 24.98 16.06
N ILE A 482 -13.34 24.90 14.95
CA ILE A 482 -11.89 24.87 14.81
C ILE A 482 -11.47 26.31 14.55
N LYS A 483 -10.79 26.94 15.53
CA LYS A 483 -10.43 28.37 15.44
C LYS A 483 -9.31 28.66 14.46
N SER A 484 -8.38 27.72 14.30
CA SER A 484 -7.19 27.91 13.48
C SER A 484 -6.70 26.58 12.90
N GLY A 485 -5.85 26.70 11.89
CA GLY A 485 -5.26 25.55 11.22
C GLY A 485 -6.15 24.92 10.16
N LEU A 486 -5.62 23.85 9.59
CA LEU A 486 -6.25 23.10 8.51
C LEU A 486 -6.75 21.74 9.02
N PRO A 487 -8.01 21.35 8.73
CA PRO A 487 -8.50 20.03 9.08
C PRO A 487 -7.80 18.95 8.22
N ILE A 488 -7.09 18.02 8.86
CA ILE A 488 -6.25 16.99 8.21
C ILE A 488 -6.98 16.18 7.12
N GLY A 489 -8.29 15.94 7.26
CA GLY A 489 -9.06 15.18 6.27
C GLY A 489 -9.78 16.02 5.21
N SER A 490 -9.56 17.34 5.16
CA SER A 490 -10.08 18.18 4.07
C SER A 490 -9.23 18.02 2.81
N PRO A 491 -9.85 17.90 1.62
CA PRO A 491 -9.11 17.72 0.36
C PRO A 491 -8.15 18.86 0.03
N ILE A 492 -8.44 20.09 0.46
CA ILE A 492 -7.63 21.28 0.14
C ILE A 492 -6.41 21.44 1.06
N SER A 493 -6.48 20.88 2.27
CA SER A 493 -5.46 21.09 3.30
C SER A 493 -4.04 20.71 2.90
N PRO A 494 -3.79 19.58 2.19
CA PRO A 494 -2.44 19.26 1.71
C PRO A 494 -1.85 20.33 0.80
N LEU A 495 -2.63 20.89 -0.13
CA LEU A 495 -2.17 21.94 -1.03
C LEU A 495 -1.86 23.24 -0.28
N MET A 496 -2.72 23.63 0.67
CA MET A 496 -2.51 24.83 1.48
C MET A 496 -1.26 24.70 2.36
N ALA A 497 -1.05 23.53 2.97
CA ALA A 497 0.14 23.26 3.75
C ALA A 497 1.41 23.27 2.88
N ASP A 498 1.34 22.76 1.65
CA ASP A 498 2.48 22.76 0.73
C ASP A 498 2.83 24.17 0.25
N ILE A 499 1.83 25.01 -0.06
CA ILE A 499 2.04 26.44 -0.40
C ILE A 499 2.68 27.19 0.77
N PHE A 500 2.17 26.97 1.98
CA PHE A 500 2.72 27.60 3.18
C PHE A 500 4.16 27.16 3.44
N MET A 501 4.43 25.86 3.36
CA MET A 501 5.78 25.34 3.57
C MET A 501 6.77 25.79 2.49
N ASP A 502 6.33 25.94 1.23
CA ASP A 502 7.15 26.53 0.17
C ASP A 502 7.53 27.98 0.50
N HIS A 503 6.60 28.77 1.04
CA HIS A 503 6.90 30.13 1.52
C HIS A 503 7.87 30.14 2.70
N ILE A 504 7.69 29.26 3.69
CA ILE A 504 8.65 29.11 4.80
C ILE A 504 10.04 28.77 4.26
N GLU A 505 10.12 27.82 3.33
CA GLU A 505 11.37 27.43 2.66
C GLU A 505 11.99 28.60 1.88
N GLU A 506 11.20 29.39 1.15
CA GLU A 506 11.69 30.63 0.52
C GLU A 506 12.32 31.58 1.55
N ASN A 507 11.68 31.78 2.72
CA ASN A 507 12.21 32.63 3.78
C ASN A 507 13.50 32.07 4.40
N ILE A 508 13.57 30.75 4.63
CA ILE A 508 14.78 30.08 5.12
C ILE A 508 15.96 30.39 4.20
N PHE A 509 15.78 30.10 2.91
CA PHE A 509 16.87 30.14 1.94
C PHE A 509 17.11 31.52 1.31
N SER A 510 16.34 32.54 1.69
CA SER A 510 16.63 33.95 1.38
C SER A 510 17.63 34.58 2.37
N SER A 511 17.88 33.91 3.50
CA SER A 511 18.85 34.36 4.50
C SER A 511 20.30 34.20 4.01
N VAL A 512 21.15 35.18 4.31
CA VAL A 512 22.60 35.15 4.05
C VAL A 512 23.39 34.49 5.19
N ASP A 513 22.71 33.89 6.17
CA ASP A 513 23.33 33.28 7.33
C ASP A 513 24.25 32.09 6.94
N PRO A 514 25.51 32.04 7.40
CA PRO A 514 26.43 30.95 7.09
C PRO A 514 25.92 29.56 7.48
N LEU A 515 25.07 29.44 8.51
CA LEU A 515 24.48 28.17 8.90
C LEU A 515 23.41 27.71 7.90
N ILE A 516 22.62 28.63 7.34
CA ILE A 516 21.70 28.28 6.25
C ILE A 516 22.48 27.87 5.00
N ALA A 517 23.54 28.60 4.67
CA ALA A 517 24.41 28.29 3.54
C ALA A 517 25.11 26.93 3.67
N SER A 518 25.21 26.39 4.88
CA SER A 518 25.77 25.05 5.14
C SER A 518 24.85 23.90 4.70
N ILE A 519 23.57 24.17 4.42
CA ILE A 519 22.61 23.20 3.89
C ILE A 519 22.91 22.96 2.40
N LEU A 520 23.46 21.79 2.09
CA LEU A 520 23.83 21.41 0.72
C LEU A 520 22.62 20.91 -0.08
N HIS A 521 21.74 20.17 0.59
CA HIS A 521 20.56 19.57 -0.03
C HIS A 521 19.38 19.62 0.95
N TRP A 522 18.18 19.86 0.41
CA TRP A 522 16.93 19.94 1.17
C TRP A 522 15.79 19.40 0.31
N TYR A 523 15.10 18.38 0.81
CA TYR A 523 13.98 17.75 0.12
C TYR A 523 12.86 17.44 1.09
N ARG A 524 11.69 18.04 0.86
CA ARG A 524 10.51 17.91 1.71
C ARG A 524 9.46 16.98 1.10
N TYR A 525 8.90 16.10 1.89
CA TYR A 525 7.69 15.34 1.58
C TYR A 525 6.65 15.63 2.66
N VAL A 526 5.70 16.51 2.37
CA VAL A 526 4.70 16.99 3.35
C VAL A 526 5.37 17.61 4.58
N ASP A 527 5.42 16.89 5.70
CA ASP A 527 5.98 17.25 7.00
C ASP A 527 7.42 16.73 7.23
N ASP A 528 7.82 15.68 6.53
CA ASP A 528 9.14 15.06 6.61
C ASP A 528 10.13 15.77 5.66
N ILE A 529 11.29 16.19 6.14
CA ILE A 529 12.33 16.87 5.34
C ILE A 529 13.65 16.13 5.48
N PHE A 530 14.24 15.71 4.37
CA PHE A 530 15.61 15.21 4.32
C PHE A 530 16.57 16.33 3.97
N ALA A 531 17.64 16.49 4.74
CA ALA A 531 18.68 17.45 4.45
C ALA A 531 20.10 16.86 4.58
N VAL A 532 21.01 17.42 3.79
CA VAL A 532 22.45 17.16 3.90
C VAL A 532 23.10 18.47 4.31
N VAL A 533 23.76 18.49 5.46
CA VAL A 533 24.31 19.72 6.06
C VAL A 533 25.79 19.55 6.32
N ASN A 534 26.59 20.52 5.90
CA ASN A 534 28.01 20.56 6.21
C ASN A 534 28.22 21.19 7.59
N GLY A 535 29.01 20.54 8.46
CA GLY A 535 29.36 21.10 9.76
C GLY A 535 29.26 20.11 10.92
N THR A 536 29.46 20.65 12.12
CA THR A 536 29.41 19.91 13.37
C THR A 536 27.97 19.75 13.87
N TRP A 537 27.74 18.76 14.73
CA TRP A 537 26.44 18.58 15.36
C TRP A 537 25.97 19.81 16.15
N ARG A 538 26.89 20.52 16.80
CA ARG A 538 26.59 21.78 17.50
C ARG A 538 26.08 22.86 16.54
N GLN A 539 26.69 23.00 15.36
CA GLN A 539 26.22 23.94 14.35
C GLN A 539 24.84 23.57 13.82
N ILE A 540 24.55 22.27 13.67
CA ILE A 540 23.23 21.77 13.25
C ILE A 540 22.16 22.03 14.33
N ASP A 541 22.51 21.90 15.61
CA ASP A 541 21.58 22.22 16.71
C ASP A 541 21.24 23.73 16.72
N ILE A 542 22.24 24.60 16.52
CA ILE A 542 22.02 26.05 16.37
C ILE A 542 21.22 26.37 15.09
N LEU A 543 21.48 25.65 14.00
CA LEU A 543 20.71 25.77 12.76
C LEU A 543 19.23 25.48 13.00
N LEU A 544 18.91 24.44 13.76
CA LEU A 544 17.53 24.11 14.14
C LEU A 544 16.88 25.24 14.93
N GLU A 545 17.57 25.80 15.93
CA GLU A 545 17.09 26.94 16.72
C GLU A 545 16.76 28.13 15.81
N LYS A 546 17.67 28.47 14.87
CA LYS A 546 17.45 29.56 13.91
C LYS A 546 16.26 29.32 12.99
N ILE A 547 16.14 28.12 12.43
CA ILE A 547 15.03 27.75 11.55
C ILE A 547 13.69 27.87 12.30
N ASN A 548 13.67 27.50 13.59
CA ASN A 548 12.48 27.64 14.45
C ASN A 548 12.10 29.09 14.78
N LEU A 549 12.96 30.06 14.52
CA LEU A 549 12.66 31.49 14.69
C LEU A 549 11.99 32.12 13.45
N ILE A 550 11.94 31.40 12.33
CA ILE A 550 11.44 31.94 11.05
C ILE A 550 9.95 32.23 11.09
N HIS A 551 9.19 31.43 11.83
CA HIS A 551 7.74 31.63 11.94
C HIS A 551 7.19 31.10 13.27
N PRO A 552 6.39 31.89 14.02
CA PRO A 552 5.94 31.53 15.36
C PRO A 552 5.06 30.27 15.41
N ASN A 553 4.31 29.98 14.34
CA ASN A 553 3.38 28.85 14.34
C ASN A 553 4.02 27.51 13.91
N ILE A 554 5.24 27.53 13.35
CA ILE A 554 5.89 26.32 12.82
C ILE A 554 7.08 25.97 13.69
N THR A 555 7.18 24.69 14.05
CA THR A 555 8.31 24.17 14.81
C THR A 555 8.81 22.89 14.17
N PHE A 556 10.08 22.87 13.85
CA PHE A 556 10.83 21.73 13.36
C PHE A 556 11.44 20.95 14.53
N THR A 557 11.51 19.64 14.37
CA THR A 557 12.33 18.74 15.18
C THR A 557 13.45 18.16 14.33
N LEU A 558 14.49 17.62 14.97
CA LEU A 558 15.68 17.11 14.30
C LEU A 558 15.92 15.64 14.65
N GLU A 559 16.01 14.80 13.63
CA GLU A 559 16.56 13.45 13.70
C GLU A 559 17.97 13.44 13.08
N LYS A 560 18.95 12.97 13.84
CA LYS A 560 20.36 12.88 13.44
C LYS A 560 20.66 11.49 12.87
N GLU A 561 21.52 11.40 11.85
CA GLU A 561 22.01 10.10 11.38
C GLU A 561 22.71 9.30 12.49
N GLN A 562 22.64 7.97 12.38
CA GLN A 562 23.37 7.03 13.21
C GLN A 562 24.28 6.18 12.33
N ASP A 563 25.60 6.23 12.56
CA ASP A 563 26.61 5.51 11.76
C ASP A 563 26.47 5.70 10.24
N GLY A 564 26.21 6.96 9.84
CA GLY A 564 25.98 7.36 8.45
C GLY A 564 24.69 6.80 7.84
N LYS A 565 23.74 6.35 8.67
CA LYS A 565 22.41 5.88 8.26
C LYS A 565 21.33 6.83 8.77
N LEU A 566 20.33 7.08 7.93
CA LEU A 566 19.13 7.82 8.29
C LEU A 566 17.93 7.18 7.56
N ASN A 567 16.80 7.06 8.25
CA ASN A 567 15.57 6.62 7.61
C ASN A 567 14.81 7.84 7.11
N PHE A 568 14.33 7.78 5.87
CA PHE A 568 13.48 8.82 5.30
C PHE A 568 12.36 8.16 4.49
N LEU A 569 11.10 8.48 4.83
CA LEU A 569 9.92 7.82 4.27
C LEU A 569 9.99 6.28 4.46
N ASP A 570 9.95 5.51 3.37
CA ASP A 570 10.09 4.04 3.37
C ASP A 570 11.52 3.58 3.00
N LEU A 571 12.52 4.45 3.10
CA LEU A 571 13.89 4.18 2.69
C LEU A 571 14.86 4.30 3.86
N GLY A 572 15.77 3.34 3.96
CA GLY A 572 16.99 3.44 4.76
C GLY A 572 18.10 3.98 3.87
N VAL A 573 18.51 5.22 4.11
CA VAL A 573 19.58 5.91 3.38
C VAL A 573 20.89 5.72 4.12
N ARG A 574 21.93 5.23 3.44
CA ARG A 574 23.25 5.03 4.01
C ARG A 574 24.34 5.73 3.21
N LYS A 575 25.13 6.55 3.89
CA LYS A 575 26.38 7.12 3.36
C LYS A 575 27.48 6.07 3.34
N VAL A 576 28.04 5.80 2.16
CA VAL A 576 29.16 4.86 1.94
C VAL A 576 30.14 5.50 0.96
N ALA A 577 31.36 5.81 1.43
CA ALA A 577 32.44 6.41 0.62
C ALA A 577 31.97 7.62 -0.22
N GLY A 578 31.28 8.58 0.41
CA GLY A 578 30.76 9.79 -0.24
C GLY A 578 29.55 9.59 -1.13
N LYS A 579 28.99 8.37 -1.24
CA LYS A 579 27.77 8.08 -2.01
C LYS A 579 26.62 7.62 -1.12
N LEU A 580 25.39 7.71 -1.62
CA LEU A 580 24.19 7.23 -0.94
C LEU A 580 23.71 5.90 -1.49
N ASN A 581 23.58 4.92 -0.60
CA ASN A 581 22.93 3.63 -0.85
C ASN A 581 21.54 3.60 -0.22
N PHE A 582 20.61 2.89 -0.87
CA PHE A 582 19.22 2.79 -0.44
C PHE A 582 18.86 1.37 -0.07
N SER A 583 18.02 1.24 0.95
CA SER A 583 17.39 -0.01 1.38
C SER A 583 15.93 0.25 1.72
N ILE A 584 15.10 -0.78 1.75
CA ILE A 584 13.70 -0.63 2.19
C ILE A 584 13.70 -0.52 3.71
N TYR A 585 13.17 0.59 4.23
CA TYR A 585 12.92 0.73 5.65
C TYR A 585 11.48 0.35 5.97
N ARG A 586 11.30 -0.47 7.01
CA ARG A 586 9.98 -0.83 7.55
C ARG A 586 9.95 -0.41 9.00
N LYS A 587 8.98 0.43 9.35
CA LYS A 587 8.75 0.82 10.76
C LYS A 587 8.47 -0.44 11.59
N SER A 588 8.79 -0.41 12.88
CA SER A 588 8.52 -1.51 13.81
C SER A 588 7.05 -1.92 13.86
N THR A 589 6.13 -1.02 13.51
CA THR A 589 4.69 -1.29 13.37
C THR A 589 4.27 -1.90 12.03
N PHE A 590 5.18 -2.41 11.22
CA PHE A 590 4.83 -3.01 9.94
C PHE A 590 4.17 -4.38 10.15
N THR A 591 2.87 -4.46 9.82
CA THR A 591 2.00 -5.61 10.11
C THR A 591 1.84 -6.60 8.97
N ASP A 592 2.54 -6.40 7.85
CA ASP A 592 2.36 -7.10 6.56
C ASP A 592 0.92 -7.17 6.00
N CYS A 593 -0.02 -6.37 6.55
CA CYS A 593 -1.43 -6.38 6.18
C CYS A 593 -1.67 -6.15 4.67
N ILE A 594 -1.85 -7.25 3.95
CA ILE A 594 -2.30 -7.33 2.55
C ILE A 594 -3.69 -7.98 2.49
N ILE A 595 -4.40 -7.79 1.36
CA ILE A 595 -5.73 -8.39 1.19
C ILE A 595 -5.57 -9.92 1.14
N SER A 596 -6.18 -10.61 2.11
CA SER A 596 -6.12 -12.08 2.16
C SER A 596 -6.74 -12.71 0.91
N LYS A 597 -6.16 -13.83 0.45
CA LYS A 597 -6.74 -14.70 -0.58
C LYS A 597 -8.20 -15.09 -0.26
N SER A 598 -8.50 -15.29 1.02
CA SER A 598 -9.84 -15.64 1.50
C SER A 598 -10.85 -14.49 1.49
N SER A 599 -10.40 -13.26 1.24
CA SER A 599 -11.27 -12.08 1.22
C SER A 599 -12.28 -12.15 0.07
N ASN A 600 -13.35 -11.37 0.13
CA ASN A 600 -14.38 -11.31 -0.91
C ASN A 600 -14.06 -10.30 -2.03
N HIS A 601 -12.80 -9.91 -2.18
CA HIS A 601 -12.37 -9.04 -3.29
C HIS A 601 -12.23 -9.81 -4.62
N PRO A 602 -12.32 -9.11 -5.77
CA PRO A 602 -11.89 -9.63 -7.07
C PRO A 602 -10.44 -10.15 -7.04
N VAL A 603 -10.14 -11.21 -7.82
CA VAL A 603 -8.82 -11.87 -7.80
C VAL A 603 -7.69 -10.93 -8.23
N ASN A 604 -7.97 -9.96 -9.09
CA ASN A 604 -7.00 -8.94 -9.54
C ASN A 604 -6.66 -7.89 -8.48
N ILE A 605 -7.42 -7.82 -7.38
CA ILE A 605 -7.21 -6.86 -6.28
C ILE A 605 -6.53 -7.55 -5.07
N LYS A 606 -6.55 -8.88 -5.02
CA LYS A 606 -5.88 -9.69 -3.99
C LYS A 606 -4.47 -10.07 -4.44
#